data_AF-A0A5C8KU05-F1
#
_entry.id   AF-A0A5C8KU05-F1
#
_cell.length_a   1.000
_cell.length_b   1.000
_cell.length_c   1.000
_cell.angle_alpha   90.00
_cell.angle_beta   90.00
_cell.angle_gamma   90.00
#
_symmetry.space_group_name_H-M   'P 1'
#
loop_
_entity.id
_entity.type
_entity.pdbx_description
1 polymer ?
#
loop_
_entity_poly.entity_id
_entity_poly.type
_entity_poly.pdbx_seq_one_letter_code
_entity_poly.pdbx_strand_id
1 'polypeptide(L)'
;MCCHLRVAATPAEVFGLLDYLVKKLSAAQWQAMRERIEGTAATLHALPADSLLVSNIPCPVLEEGRCAGYAGRPLNCRAYHSLDLSACERSFARPGDMSLGHPQDAAVARVNEGLQRGFIDAQAGAGFDAAQYELVTALAEALADPGARGRFDGGARAFQRALRL
;
A
#
# COMPACT_ATOMS: atom_id res chain seq x y z
N MET A 1 -0.72 7.66 -12.52
CA MET A 1 -0.90 8.69 -11.47
C MET A 1 -1.33 8.09 -10.14
N CYS A 2 -2.52 7.49 -9.97
CA CYS A 2 -2.99 7.04 -8.65
C CYS A 2 -2.07 6.01 -7.94
N CYS A 3 -1.45 5.09 -8.67
CA CYS A 3 -0.50 4.12 -8.10
C CYS A 3 0.90 4.70 -7.79
N HIS A 4 1.00 6.03 -7.63
CA HIS A 4 2.21 6.72 -7.16
C HIS A 4 1.98 7.34 -5.77
N LEU A 5 0.70 7.52 -5.36
CA LEU A 5 0.34 7.85 -3.99
C LEU A 5 0.84 6.76 -3.04
N ARG A 6 1.38 7.18 -1.89
CA ARG A 6 1.69 6.24 -0.81
C ARG A 6 0.41 5.88 -0.08
N VAL A 7 0.27 4.60 0.24
CA VAL A 7 -0.91 4.08 0.93
C VAL A 7 -0.48 3.28 2.14
N ALA A 8 -1.31 3.36 3.17
CA ALA A 8 -1.19 2.53 4.35
C ALA A 8 -2.04 1.26 4.18
N ALA A 9 -1.59 0.14 4.74
CA ALA A 9 -2.29 -1.14 4.71
C ALA A 9 -2.08 -1.90 6.03
N THR A 10 -3.07 -2.67 6.47
CA THR A 10 -2.89 -3.59 7.60
C THR A 10 -2.12 -4.84 7.16
N PRO A 11 -1.52 -5.60 8.08
CA PRO A 11 -0.90 -6.88 7.76
C PRO A 11 -1.80 -7.85 7.01
N ALA A 12 -3.09 -7.92 7.35
CA ALA A 12 -4.04 -8.76 6.62
C ALA A 12 -4.14 -8.37 5.13
N GLU A 13 -4.14 -7.08 4.82
CA GLU A 13 -4.18 -6.59 3.44
C GLU A 13 -2.85 -6.83 2.70
N VAL A 14 -1.71 -6.66 3.40
CA VAL A 14 -0.38 -6.93 2.85
C VAL A 14 -0.25 -8.40 2.46
N PHE A 15 -0.57 -9.32 3.37
CA PHE A 15 -0.52 -10.75 3.09
C PHE A 15 -1.57 -11.16 2.05
N GLY A 16 -2.78 -10.59 2.08
CA GLY A 16 -3.79 -10.84 1.05
C GLY A 16 -3.34 -10.43 -0.35
N LEU A 17 -2.63 -9.31 -0.48
CA LEU A 17 -2.03 -8.88 -1.75
C LEU A 17 -0.92 -9.84 -2.20
N LEU A 18 -0.02 -10.25 -1.28
CA LEU A 18 1.05 -11.21 -1.59
C LEU A 18 0.50 -12.55 -2.06
N ASP A 19 -0.47 -13.11 -1.33
CA ASP A 19 -1.12 -14.38 -1.65
C ASP A 19 -1.77 -14.31 -3.05
N TYR A 20 -2.39 -13.17 -3.38
CA TYR A 20 -2.95 -12.94 -4.72
C TYR A 20 -1.88 -12.89 -5.81
N LEU A 21 -0.79 -12.14 -5.59
CA LEU A 21 0.28 -11.96 -6.57
C LEU A 21 1.01 -13.27 -6.85
N VAL A 22 1.39 -14.01 -5.81
CA VAL A 22 2.06 -15.33 -5.92
C VAL A 22 1.19 -16.31 -6.70
N LYS A 23 -0.13 -16.31 -6.48
CA LYS A 23 -1.04 -17.19 -7.21
C LYS A 23 -1.22 -16.80 -8.68
N LYS A 24 -1.10 -15.50 -9.01
CA LYS A 24 -1.47 -14.97 -10.33
C LYS A 24 -0.29 -14.90 -11.30
N LEU A 25 0.92 -14.68 -10.80
CA LEU A 25 2.11 -14.42 -11.61
C LEU A 25 2.88 -15.71 -11.89
N SER A 26 3.55 -15.76 -13.05
CA SER A 26 4.57 -16.78 -13.30
C SER A 26 5.79 -16.58 -12.39
N ALA A 27 6.61 -17.61 -12.21
CA ALA A 27 7.82 -17.53 -11.39
C ALA A 27 8.77 -16.39 -11.83
N ALA A 28 8.94 -16.19 -13.13
CA ALA A 28 9.79 -15.12 -13.68
C ALA A 28 9.21 -13.72 -13.39
N GLN A 29 7.91 -13.52 -13.60
CA GLN A 29 7.24 -12.26 -13.28
C GLN A 29 7.27 -11.96 -11.78
N TRP A 30 7.07 -12.98 -10.96
CA TRP A 30 7.13 -12.86 -9.51
C TRP A 30 8.53 -12.46 -9.05
N GLN A 31 9.59 -13.10 -9.57
CA GLN A 31 10.96 -12.78 -9.23
C GLN A 31 11.31 -11.32 -9.59
N ALA A 32 10.97 -10.88 -10.81
CA ALA A 32 11.18 -9.50 -11.23
C ALA A 32 10.40 -8.51 -10.33
N MET A 33 9.18 -8.85 -9.92
CA MET A 33 8.39 -8.01 -9.02
C MET A 33 9.01 -7.92 -7.62
N ARG A 34 9.55 -9.00 -7.08
CA ARG A 34 10.24 -9.01 -5.79
C ARG A 34 11.43 -8.05 -5.78
N GLU A 35 12.26 -8.09 -6.82
CA GLU A 35 13.42 -7.19 -6.96
C GLU A 35 12.98 -5.72 -7.00
N ARG A 36 11.89 -5.41 -7.71
CA ARG A 36 11.31 -4.05 -7.71
C ARG A 36 10.77 -3.64 -6.34
N ILE A 37 10.11 -4.54 -5.61
CA ILE A 37 9.60 -4.29 -4.25
C ILE A 37 10.77 -3.97 -3.32
N GLU A 38 11.82 -4.78 -3.33
CA GLU A 38 13.01 -4.61 -2.49
C GLU A 38 13.73 -3.29 -2.78
N GLY A 39 13.98 -2.97 -4.06
CA GLY A 39 14.63 -1.73 -4.46
C GLY A 39 13.80 -0.48 -4.12
N THR A 40 12.48 -0.56 -4.27
CA THR A 40 11.57 0.54 -3.90
C THR A 40 11.55 0.74 -2.39
N ALA A 41 11.47 -0.33 -1.60
CA ALA A 41 11.48 -0.25 -0.14
C ALA A 41 12.80 0.33 0.38
N ALA A 42 13.95 -0.06 -0.19
CA ALA A 42 15.25 0.53 0.15
C ALA A 42 15.27 2.05 -0.13
N THR A 43 14.71 2.48 -1.25
CA THR A 43 14.58 3.90 -1.59
C THR A 43 13.71 4.63 -0.57
N LEU A 44 12.56 4.07 -0.21
CA LEU A 44 11.64 4.67 0.76
C LEU A 44 12.26 4.78 2.16
N HIS A 45 13.02 3.78 2.60
CA HIS A 45 13.73 3.83 3.89
C HIS A 45 14.82 4.92 3.93
N ALA A 46 15.39 5.28 2.78
CA ALA A 46 16.41 6.33 2.69
C ALA A 46 15.79 7.75 2.61
N LEU A 47 14.48 7.87 2.40
CA LEU A 47 13.82 9.17 2.35
C LEU A 47 13.63 9.77 3.75
N PRO A 48 13.74 11.10 3.89
CA PRO A 48 13.21 11.80 5.05
C PRO A 48 11.71 11.54 5.22
N ALA A 49 11.24 11.51 6.46
CA ALA A 49 9.86 11.16 6.78
C ALA A 49 8.81 12.08 6.12
N ASP A 50 9.11 13.39 6.02
CA ASP A 50 8.26 14.39 5.37
C ASP A 50 8.16 14.22 3.85
N SER A 51 9.12 13.52 3.26
CA SER A 51 9.24 13.33 1.82
C SER A 51 8.54 12.05 1.33
N LEU A 52 8.15 11.15 2.25
CA LEU A 52 7.54 9.86 1.91
C LEU A 52 6.27 10.04 1.07
N LEU A 53 5.32 10.86 1.55
CA LEU A 53 4.02 11.05 0.93
C LEU A 53 4.07 11.83 -0.40
N VAL A 54 5.15 12.58 -0.63
CA VAL A 54 5.34 13.48 -1.79
C VAL A 54 6.42 12.97 -2.77
N SER A 55 6.81 11.70 -2.66
CA SER A 55 7.90 11.12 -3.43
C SER A 55 7.55 10.79 -4.89
N ASN A 56 6.26 10.57 -5.19
CA ASN A 56 5.78 10.09 -6.49
C ASN A 56 6.52 8.85 -7.04
N ILE A 57 7.14 8.05 -6.18
CA ILE A 57 7.77 6.79 -6.59
C ILE A 57 6.67 5.83 -7.08
N PRO A 58 6.76 5.22 -8.26
CA PRO A 58 5.73 4.29 -8.74
C PRO A 58 5.60 3.07 -7.81
N CYS A 59 4.39 2.56 -7.64
CA CYS A 59 4.17 1.31 -6.94
C CYS A 59 4.85 0.14 -7.70
N PRO A 60 5.65 -0.71 -7.04
CA PRO A 60 6.40 -1.78 -7.69
C PRO A 60 5.52 -2.94 -8.21
N VAL A 61 4.23 -2.94 -7.85
CA VAL A 61 3.20 -3.91 -8.30
C VAL A 61 2.59 -3.51 -9.65
N LEU A 62 3.03 -2.41 -10.25
CA LEU A 62 2.62 -2.01 -11.60
C LEU A 62 3.29 -2.88 -12.67
N GLU A 63 2.48 -3.34 -13.63
CA GLU A 63 2.90 -3.95 -14.89
C GLU A 63 2.22 -3.21 -16.03
N GLU A 64 3.01 -2.66 -16.98
CA GLU A 64 2.49 -1.88 -18.10
C GLU A 64 1.49 -0.78 -17.67
N GLY A 65 1.79 -0.09 -16.56
CA GLY A 65 0.94 0.97 -16.01
C GLY A 65 -0.33 0.50 -15.30
N ARG A 66 -0.57 -0.81 -15.19
CA ARG A 66 -1.73 -1.41 -14.51
C ARG A 66 -1.30 -2.20 -13.28
N CYS A 67 -2.12 -2.23 -12.24
CA CYS A 67 -1.81 -3.00 -11.03
C CYS A 67 -1.96 -4.50 -11.30
N ALA A 68 -0.86 -5.26 -11.22
CA ALA A 68 -0.90 -6.73 -11.34
C ALA A 68 -1.72 -7.39 -10.22
N GLY A 69 -1.80 -6.73 -9.06
CA GLY A 69 -2.58 -7.15 -7.90
C GLY A 69 -3.96 -6.50 -7.80
N TYR A 70 -4.58 -6.06 -8.91
CA TYR A 70 -5.78 -5.21 -8.87
C TYR A 70 -6.91 -5.74 -7.97
N ALA A 71 -7.16 -7.05 -8.00
CA ALA A 71 -8.19 -7.70 -7.19
C ALA A 71 -7.75 -8.00 -5.75
N GLY A 72 -6.45 -7.93 -5.43
CA GLY A 72 -5.87 -8.02 -4.09
C GLY A 72 -5.50 -6.66 -3.48
N ARG A 73 -5.89 -5.54 -4.11
CA ARG A 73 -5.55 -4.19 -3.64
C ARG A 73 -6.04 -3.94 -2.20
N PRO A 74 -5.22 -3.29 -1.35
CA PRO A 74 -5.67 -2.76 -0.06
C PRO A 74 -6.86 -1.83 -0.23
N LEU A 75 -7.64 -1.66 0.83
CA LEU A 75 -8.82 -0.81 0.88
C LEU A 75 -8.48 0.64 0.54
N ASN A 76 -7.35 1.15 1.02
CA ASN A 76 -6.85 2.48 0.63
C ASN A 76 -6.67 2.59 -0.89
N CYS A 77 -6.03 1.61 -1.53
CA CYS A 77 -5.89 1.59 -2.99
C CYS A 77 -7.22 1.50 -3.76
N ARG A 78 -8.29 1.01 -3.13
CA ARG A 78 -9.65 0.92 -3.73
C ARG A 78 -10.45 2.19 -3.50
N ALA A 79 -10.25 2.83 -2.35
CA ALA A 79 -10.95 4.03 -1.95
C ALA A 79 -10.56 5.24 -2.81
N TYR A 80 -9.29 5.31 -3.23
CA TYR A 80 -8.80 6.40 -4.06
C TYR A 80 -9.52 6.47 -5.42
N HIS A 81 -10.22 7.57 -5.61
CA HIS A 81 -10.81 8.01 -6.87
C HIS A 81 -10.63 9.53 -7.02
N SER A 82 -10.90 10.07 -8.20
CA SER A 82 -10.94 11.51 -8.46
C SER A 82 -12.06 11.83 -9.43
N LEU A 83 -12.68 12.99 -9.25
CA LEU A 83 -13.70 13.56 -10.13
C LEU A 83 -13.11 14.52 -11.17
N ASP A 84 -11.81 14.84 -11.07
CA ASP A 84 -11.11 15.76 -11.97
C ASP A 84 -9.73 15.20 -12.36
N LEU A 85 -9.58 14.87 -13.64
CA LEU A 85 -8.30 14.41 -14.21
C LEU A 85 -7.23 15.49 -14.17
N SER A 86 -7.58 16.73 -14.46
CA SER A 86 -6.64 17.85 -14.49
C SER A 86 -6.06 18.14 -13.10
N ALA A 87 -6.86 17.97 -12.05
CA ALA A 87 -6.38 18.06 -10.67
C ALA A 87 -5.35 16.97 -10.35
N CYS A 88 -5.62 15.72 -10.76
CA CYS A 88 -4.65 14.62 -10.62
C CYS A 88 -3.34 14.91 -11.35
N GLU A 89 -3.39 15.40 -12.59
CA GLU A 89 -2.20 15.73 -13.38
C GLU A 89 -1.40 16.85 -12.71
N ARG A 90 -2.07 17.90 -12.20
CA ARG A 90 -1.43 19.00 -11.48
C ARG A 90 -0.74 18.55 -10.20
N SER A 91 -1.40 17.71 -9.40
CA SER A 91 -0.85 17.14 -8.16
C SER A 91 0.34 16.22 -8.48
N PHE A 92 0.20 15.38 -9.50
CA PHE A 92 1.28 14.49 -9.95
C PHE A 92 2.51 15.25 -10.47
N ALA A 93 2.32 16.35 -11.19
CA ALA A 93 3.44 17.18 -11.67
C ALA A 93 4.15 17.96 -10.54
N ARG A 94 3.50 18.15 -9.39
CA ARG A 94 3.99 18.97 -8.27
C ARG A 94 3.70 18.28 -6.93
N PRO A 95 4.34 17.12 -6.65
CA PRO A 95 3.95 16.32 -5.50
C PRO A 95 4.24 16.98 -4.15
N GLY A 96 5.18 17.93 -4.07
CA GLY A 96 5.44 18.71 -2.86
C GLY A 96 4.42 19.81 -2.56
N ASP A 97 3.50 20.12 -3.49
CA ASP A 97 2.44 21.11 -3.28
C ASP A 97 1.20 20.45 -2.68
N MET A 98 1.18 20.39 -1.34
CA MET A 98 0.11 19.77 -0.56
C MET A 98 -1.24 20.51 -0.65
N SER A 99 -1.29 21.68 -1.28
CA SER A 99 -2.58 22.35 -1.59
C SER A 99 -3.30 21.71 -2.78
N LEU A 100 -2.58 20.94 -3.59
CA LEU A 100 -3.13 20.23 -4.75
C LEU A 100 -3.63 18.86 -4.32
N GLY A 101 -4.95 18.69 -4.34
CA GLY A 101 -5.59 17.41 -4.08
C GLY A 101 -6.13 16.74 -5.33
N HIS A 102 -6.79 15.61 -5.11
CA HIS A 102 -7.65 14.93 -6.06
C HIS A 102 -9.09 15.01 -5.53
N PRO A 103 -9.98 15.81 -6.13
CA PRO A 103 -11.33 15.96 -5.61
C PRO A 103 -12.07 14.62 -5.67
N GLN A 104 -12.61 14.16 -4.54
CA GLN A 104 -13.32 12.89 -4.42
C GLN A 104 -14.81 13.14 -4.21
N ASP A 105 -15.65 12.17 -4.55
CA ASP A 105 -17.03 12.18 -4.11
C ASP A 105 -17.08 11.96 -2.59
N ALA A 106 -17.68 12.92 -1.88
CA ALA A 106 -17.67 12.91 -0.42
C ALA A 106 -18.48 11.76 0.19
N ALA A 107 -19.53 11.29 -0.48
CA ALA A 107 -20.31 10.16 0.02
C ALA A 107 -19.53 8.85 -0.14
N VAL A 108 -18.90 8.65 -1.30
CA VAL A 108 -18.03 7.51 -1.57
C VAL A 108 -16.82 7.50 -0.63
N ALA A 109 -16.19 8.65 -0.39
CA ALA A 109 -15.06 8.78 0.53
C ALA A 109 -15.46 8.33 1.95
N ARG A 110 -16.57 8.85 2.50
CA ARG A 110 -17.08 8.47 3.83
C ARG A 110 -17.40 6.98 3.97
N VAL A 111 -17.99 6.37 2.93
CA VAL A 111 -18.26 4.92 2.94
C VAL A 111 -16.95 4.14 3.02
N ASN A 112 -15.94 4.53 2.26
CA ASN A 112 -14.63 3.88 2.29
C ASN A 112 -13.92 4.07 3.64
N GLU A 113 -13.96 5.26 4.23
CA GLU A 113 -13.41 5.53 5.57
C GLU A 113 -14.07 4.63 6.62
N GLY A 114 -15.40 4.51 6.61
CA GLY A 114 -16.14 3.64 7.52
C GLY A 114 -15.77 2.16 7.35
N LEU A 115 -15.63 1.70 6.12
CA LEU A 115 -15.23 0.32 5.81
C LEU A 115 -13.78 0.03 6.27
N GLN A 116 -12.85 0.95 6.03
CA GLN A 116 -11.47 0.83 6.52
C GLN A 116 -11.43 0.79 8.05
N ARG A 117 -12.13 1.73 8.71
CA ARG A 117 -12.17 1.80 10.16
C ARG A 117 -12.77 0.54 10.78
N GLY A 118 -13.89 0.07 10.26
CA GLY A 118 -14.53 -1.16 10.72
C GLY A 118 -13.62 -2.38 10.55
N PHE A 119 -12.87 -2.47 9.45
CA PHE A 119 -11.93 -3.57 9.22
C PHE A 119 -10.74 -3.54 10.19
N ILE A 120 -10.19 -2.35 10.47
CA ILE A 120 -9.11 -2.17 11.47
C ILE A 120 -9.61 -2.53 12.86
N ASP A 121 -10.76 -1.99 13.27
CA ASP A 121 -11.34 -2.23 14.60
C ASP A 121 -11.68 -3.72 14.79
N ALA A 122 -12.19 -4.41 13.75
CA ALA A 122 -12.48 -5.83 13.79
C ALA A 122 -11.19 -6.68 13.96
N GLN A 123 -10.12 -6.36 13.23
CA GLN A 123 -8.82 -7.04 13.39
C GLN A 123 -8.28 -6.84 14.81
N ALA A 124 -8.29 -5.60 15.31
CA ALA A 124 -7.82 -5.28 16.65
C ALA A 124 -8.64 -6.00 17.73
N GLY A 125 -9.98 -5.99 17.61
CA GLY A 125 -10.88 -6.69 18.53
C GLY A 125 -10.72 -8.21 18.53
N ALA A 126 -10.24 -8.78 17.42
CA ALA A 126 -9.88 -10.19 17.30
C ALA A 126 -8.44 -10.51 17.75
N GLY A 127 -7.69 -9.50 18.23
CA GLY A 127 -6.32 -9.69 18.74
C GLY A 127 -5.23 -9.77 17.66
N PHE A 128 -5.52 -9.35 16.42
CA PHE A 128 -4.53 -9.28 15.35
C PHE A 128 -3.80 -7.93 15.34
N ASP A 129 -2.59 -7.90 14.76
CA ASP A 129 -1.93 -6.63 14.43
C ASP A 129 -2.75 -5.88 13.37
N ALA A 130 -3.38 -4.79 13.80
CA ALA A 130 -4.20 -3.91 12.98
C ALA A 130 -3.51 -2.56 12.69
N ALA A 131 -2.22 -2.42 13.00
CA ALA A 131 -1.49 -1.20 12.69
C ALA A 131 -1.43 -0.98 11.17
N GLN A 132 -1.34 0.29 10.76
CA GLN A 132 -1.20 0.64 9.36
C GLN A 132 0.29 0.86 9.02
N TYR A 133 0.74 0.16 7.98
CA TYR A 133 2.11 0.22 7.49
C TYR A 133 2.14 0.76 6.07
N GLU A 134 3.21 1.45 5.70
CA GLU A 134 3.47 1.82 4.30
C GLU A 134 3.57 0.52 3.48
N LEU A 135 2.72 0.40 2.47
CA LEU A 135 2.48 -0.85 1.75
C LEU A 135 3.76 -1.50 1.21
N VAL A 136 4.65 -0.74 0.58
CA VAL A 136 5.81 -1.29 -0.12
C VAL A 136 6.87 -1.80 0.86
N THR A 137 7.13 -1.05 1.93
CA THR A 137 8.07 -1.48 2.98
C THR A 137 7.53 -2.70 3.74
N ALA A 138 6.20 -2.80 3.94
CA ALA A 138 5.56 -3.97 4.51
C ALA A 138 5.64 -5.21 3.59
N LEU A 139 5.40 -5.04 2.28
CA LEU A 139 5.59 -6.10 1.28
C LEU A 139 7.04 -6.61 1.28
N ALA A 140 8.03 -5.69 1.30
CA ALA A 140 9.43 -6.06 1.32
C ALA A 140 9.80 -6.83 2.59
N GLU A 141 9.34 -6.39 3.77
CA GLU A 141 9.60 -7.11 5.01
C GLU A 141 8.94 -8.49 5.02
N ALA A 142 7.69 -8.61 4.56
CA ALA A 142 6.99 -9.89 4.44
C ALA A 142 7.71 -10.89 3.53
N LEU A 143 8.38 -10.41 2.47
CA LEU A 143 9.18 -11.24 1.56
C LEU A 143 10.53 -11.65 2.16
N ALA A 144 11.14 -10.78 2.96
CA ALA A 144 12.47 -10.97 3.52
C ALA A 144 12.46 -11.75 4.85
N ASP A 145 11.37 -11.68 5.61
CA ASP A 145 11.21 -12.35 6.90
C ASP A 145 10.10 -13.42 6.85
N PRO A 146 10.48 -14.71 6.72
CA PRO A 146 9.54 -15.82 6.75
C PRO A 146 8.70 -15.90 8.04
N GLY A 147 9.17 -15.31 9.14
CA GLY A 147 8.46 -15.27 10.42
C GLY A 147 7.38 -14.20 10.50
N ALA A 148 7.33 -13.23 9.57
CA ALA A 148 6.36 -12.14 9.62
C ALA A 148 4.92 -12.63 9.60
N ARG A 149 4.61 -13.63 8.75
CA ARG A 149 3.28 -14.23 8.67
C ARG A 149 2.92 -14.97 9.96
N GLY A 150 3.85 -15.77 10.50
CA GLY A 150 3.62 -16.49 11.76
C GLY A 150 3.36 -15.57 12.95
N ARG A 151 4.03 -14.41 13.02
CA ARG A 151 3.74 -13.38 14.03
C ARG A 151 2.33 -12.81 13.88
N PHE A 152 1.94 -12.45 12.65
CA PHE A 152 0.60 -11.97 12.38
C PHE A 152 -0.47 -12.99 12.75
N ASP A 153 -0.33 -14.24 12.31
CA ASP A 153 -1.28 -15.32 12.60
C ASP A 153 -1.38 -15.60 14.11
N GLY A 154 -0.30 -15.36 14.86
CA GLY A 154 -0.27 -15.45 16.33
C GLY A 154 -0.72 -14.19 17.08
N GLY A 155 -1.23 -13.16 16.39
CA GLY A 155 -1.69 -11.90 16.99
C GLY A 155 -0.58 -10.93 17.41
N ALA A 156 0.68 -11.23 17.09
CA ALA A 156 1.80 -10.37 17.37
C ALA A 156 2.04 -9.36 16.23
N ARG A 157 2.85 -8.34 16.51
CA ARG A 157 3.27 -7.35 15.52
C ARG A 157 3.92 -8.03 14.31
N ALA A 158 3.30 -7.88 13.14
CA ALA A 158 3.70 -8.57 11.92
C ALA A 158 5.04 -8.05 11.39
N PHE A 159 5.15 -6.72 11.28
CA PHE A 159 6.30 -6.04 10.68
C PHE A 159 7.03 -5.17 11.71
N GLN A 160 8.33 -5.42 11.87
CA GLN A 160 9.18 -4.74 12.84
C GLN A 160 9.90 -3.53 12.23
N ARG A 161 10.20 -3.57 10.93
CA ARG A 161 11.00 -2.56 10.22
C ARG A 161 10.18 -1.71 9.27
N ALA A 162 9.07 -2.23 8.74
CA ALA A 162 8.20 -1.51 7.83
C ALA A 162 7.77 -0.16 8.42
N LEU A 163 7.77 0.87 7.57
CA LEU A 163 7.38 2.22 7.95
C LEU A 163 5.90 2.24 8.33
N ARG A 164 5.53 3.13 9.25
CA ARG A 164 4.14 3.40 9.59
C ARG A 164 3.71 4.72 8.99
N LEU A 165 2.44 4.80 8.57
CA LEU A 165 1.79 6.00 8.08
C LEU A 165 0.67 6.41 9.04
#